data_AF-S6HTF0-F1
#
_entry.id   AF-S6HTF0-F1
#
_cell.length_a   1.000
_cell.length_b   1.000
_cell.length_c   1.000
_cell.angle_alpha   90.00
_cell.angle_beta   90.00
_cell.angle_gamma   90.00
#
_symmetry.space_group_name_H-M   'P 1'
#
loop_
_entity.id
_entity.type
_entity.pdbx_description
1 polymer ?
#
loop_
_entity_poly.entity_id
_entity_poly.type
_entity_poly.pdbx_seq_one_letter_code
_entity_poly.pdbx_strand_id
1 'polypeptide(L)'
;MRLGDFILENLEPIFEQWEDFATTMARNKGLDSLELRAQAEKLLRVVARNLITAQTHDGHISKSHETALEQHDEITADIYSITPLMTGSSIDQIVAQYRVLRMSVLMKWLQRIKSGTDFEVQDMLRFNESVDQAVAQSIACYSHAAEQAHADFLGNLGHDLRTHLGAILLSADFLLFRKDIGAESTQAATRIHTSVKRADEVVGSLLTFQTTRAVTEPA
;
A
#
# COMPACT_ATOMS: atom_id res chain seq x y z
N MET A 1 -29.60 19.10 0.19
CA MET A 1 -28.95 18.42 1.34
C MET A 1 -27.48 18.31 0.98
N ARG A 2 -26.57 18.68 1.89
CA ARG A 2 -25.13 18.63 1.62
C ARG A 2 -24.64 17.19 1.54
N LEU A 3 -23.62 16.93 0.72
CA LEU A 3 -23.11 15.58 0.52
C LEU A 3 -22.42 15.02 1.77
N GLY A 4 -21.68 15.84 2.50
CA GLY A 4 -21.04 15.43 3.76
C GLY A 4 -22.05 14.92 4.80
N ASP A 5 -23.11 15.69 5.05
CA ASP A 5 -24.20 15.30 5.97
C ASP A 5 -24.89 14.03 5.49
N PHE A 6 -25.19 13.95 4.18
CA PHE A 6 -25.81 12.76 3.59
C PHE A 6 -24.99 11.49 3.85
N ILE A 7 -23.67 11.55 3.63
CA ILE A 7 -22.79 10.39 3.83
C ILE A 7 -22.90 9.91 5.29
N LEU A 8 -22.80 10.82 6.26
CA LEU A 8 -22.84 10.46 7.68
C LEU A 8 -24.20 9.90 8.12
N GLU A 9 -25.29 10.43 7.58
CA GLU A 9 -26.65 9.98 7.88
C GLU A 9 -27.04 8.66 7.17
N ASN A 10 -26.31 8.26 6.12
CA ASN A 10 -26.71 7.15 5.25
C ASN A 10 -25.58 6.12 5.04
N LEU A 11 -24.62 6.01 5.98
CA LEU A 11 -23.52 5.04 5.92
C LEU A 11 -24.01 3.61 5.67
N GLU A 12 -24.98 3.14 6.47
CA GLU A 12 -25.49 1.77 6.38
C GLU A 12 -26.11 1.48 4.99
N PRO A 13 -27.07 2.30 4.48
CA PRO A 13 -27.53 2.15 3.11
C PRO A 13 -26.42 2.19 2.06
N ILE A 14 -25.42 3.07 2.19
CA ILE A 14 -24.31 3.17 1.24
C ILE A 14 -23.54 1.86 1.20
N PHE A 15 -23.26 1.25 2.35
CA PHE A 15 -22.52 -0.01 2.41
C PHE A 15 -23.30 -1.20 1.89
N GLU A 16 -24.62 -1.28 2.12
CA GLU A 16 -25.46 -2.33 1.51
C GLU A 16 -25.30 -2.33 -0.03
N GLN A 17 -25.37 -1.15 -0.66
CA GLN A 17 -25.19 -1.05 -2.11
C GLN A 17 -23.74 -1.33 -2.55
N TRP A 18 -22.77 -0.91 -1.75
CA TRP A 18 -21.37 -1.17 -2.02
C TRP A 18 -21.06 -2.68 -1.99
N GLU A 19 -21.61 -3.42 -1.02
CA GLU A 19 -21.48 -4.87 -0.89
C GLU A 19 -22.17 -5.61 -2.05
N ASP A 20 -23.36 -5.15 -2.47
CA ASP A 20 -24.06 -5.69 -3.64
C ASP A 20 -23.21 -5.55 -4.92
N PHE A 21 -22.62 -4.37 -5.12
CA PHE A 21 -21.74 -4.11 -6.26
C PHE A 21 -20.41 -4.86 -6.16
N ALA A 22 -19.81 -4.95 -4.98
CA ALA A 22 -18.59 -5.71 -4.75
C ALA A 22 -18.81 -7.19 -5.09
N THR A 23 -19.93 -7.77 -4.66
CA THR A 23 -20.30 -9.17 -4.96
C THR A 23 -20.51 -9.40 -6.46
N THR A 24 -21.06 -8.41 -7.17
CA THR A 24 -21.33 -8.50 -8.61
C THR A 24 -20.06 -8.28 -9.47
N MET A 25 -19.18 -7.38 -9.06
CA MET A 25 -17.99 -6.99 -9.83
C MET A 25 -16.74 -7.80 -9.47
N ALA A 26 -16.66 -8.31 -8.24
CA ALA A 26 -15.51 -9.04 -7.77
C ALA A 26 -15.79 -10.55 -7.75
N ARG A 27 -15.22 -11.29 -8.70
CA ARG A 27 -14.92 -12.73 -8.50
C ARG A 27 -13.81 -12.94 -7.44
N ASN A 28 -13.75 -12.09 -6.41
CA ASN A 28 -12.70 -12.13 -5.40
C ASN A 28 -13.13 -13.07 -4.28
N LYS A 29 -12.60 -14.29 -4.32
CA LYS A 29 -12.49 -15.10 -3.11
C LYS A 29 -11.35 -14.52 -2.28
N GLY A 30 -11.63 -14.07 -1.05
CA GLY A 30 -10.63 -14.07 0.01
C GLY A 30 -10.26 -12.73 0.66
N LEU A 31 -11.21 -11.90 1.06
CA LEU A 31 -10.97 -10.86 2.07
C LEU A 31 -12.08 -10.88 3.13
N ASP A 32 -11.69 -10.63 4.38
CA ASP A 32 -12.63 -10.49 5.48
C ASP A 32 -13.52 -9.27 5.24
N SER A 33 -14.79 -9.51 4.93
CA SER A 33 -15.78 -8.48 4.59
C SER A 33 -15.93 -7.44 5.71
N LEU A 34 -15.64 -7.83 6.96
CA LEU A 34 -15.83 -6.98 8.13
C LEU A 34 -14.71 -5.94 8.27
N GLU A 35 -13.46 -6.32 8.04
CA GLU A 35 -12.32 -5.40 8.06
C GLU A 35 -12.41 -4.37 6.94
N LEU A 36 -12.75 -4.83 5.72
CA LEU A 36 -12.95 -3.95 4.57
C LEU A 36 -14.06 -2.94 4.80
N ARG A 37 -15.17 -3.37 5.40
CA ARG A 37 -16.29 -2.47 5.72
C ARG A 37 -15.89 -1.43 6.77
N ALA A 38 -15.27 -1.85 7.87
CA ALA A 38 -14.83 -0.93 8.93
C ALA A 38 -13.88 0.15 8.39
N GLN A 39 -13.04 -0.22 7.42
CA GLN A 39 -12.09 0.67 6.79
C GLN A 39 -12.73 1.62 5.79
N ALA A 40 -13.63 1.13 4.94
CA ALA A 40 -14.42 1.96 4.05
C ALA A 40 -15.28 2.98 4.84
N GLU A 41 -15.77 2.57 6.01
CA GLU A 41 -16.44 3.46 6.96
C GLU A 41 -15.52 4.55 7.49
N LYS A 42 -14.32 4.19 7.95
CA LYS A 42 -13.33 5.18 8.40
C LYS A 42 -13.03 6.20 7.30
N LEU A 43 -12.79 5.74 6.07
CA LEU A 43 -12.56 6.60 4.92
C LEU A 43 -13.74 7.54 4.67
N LEU A 44 -14.98 7.02 4.56
CA LEU A 44 -16.15 7.85 4.31
C LEU A 44 -16.38 8.89 5.41
N ARG A 45 -16.10 8.54 6.67
CA ARG A 45 -16.19 9.48 7.79
C ARG A 45 -15.13 10.59 7.71
N VAL A 46 -13.91 10.28 7.27
CA VAL A 46 -12.86 11.29 7.03
C VAL A 46 -13.28 12.22 5.89
N VAL A 47 -13.67 11.65 4.75
CA VAL A 47 -14.11 12.42 3.57
C VAL A 47 -15.32 13.31 3.90
N ALA A 48 -16.33 12.76 4.58
CA ALA A 48 -17.53 13.53 4.95
C ALA A 48 -17.22 14.67 5.92
N ARG A 49 -16.36 14.44 6.93
CA ARG A 49 -15.90 15.50 7.83
C ARG A 49 -15.15 16.59 7.08
N ASN A 50 -14.28 16.23 6.15
CA ASN A 50 -13.56 17.21 5.33
C ASN A 50 -14.53 18.06 4.49
N LEU A 51 -15.51 17.43 3.83
CA LEU A 51 -16.54 18.14 3.06
C LEU A 51 -17.29 19.16 3.93
N ILE A 52 -17.66 18.78 5.16
CA ILE A 52 -18.35 19.67 6.11
C ILE A 52 -17.44 20.83 6.55
N THR A 53 -16.21 20.54 6.95
CA THR A 53 -15.24 21.57 7.38
C THR A 53 -14.95 22.55 6.25
N ALA A 54 -14.77 22.06 5.02
CA ALA A 54 -14.50 22.89 3.86
C ALA A 54 -15.68 23.83 3.52
N GLN A 55 -16.92 23.40 3.76
CA GLN A 55 -18.11 24.27 3.62
C GLN A 55 -18.15 25.39 4.66
N THR A 56 -17.64 25.16 5.88
CA THR A 56 -17.57 26.21 6.91
C THR A 56 -16.47 27.24 6.64
N HIS A 57 -15.46 26.88 5.84
CA HIS A 57 -14.30 27.71 5.55
C HIS A 57 -14.39 28.53 4.26
N ASP A 58 -15.54 28.48 3.55
CA ASP A 58 -15.84 29.26 2.33
C ASP A 58 -15.93 30.79 2.54
N GLY A 59 -15.26 31.32 3.57
CA GLY A 59 -15.09 32.76 3.81
C GLY A 59 -14.01 33.44 2.97
N HIS A 60 -13.02 32.74 2.39
CA HIS A 60 -11.96 33.42 1.61
C HIS A 60 -11.35 32.57 0.48
N ILE A 61 -11.73 32.90 -0.75
CA ILE A 61 -11.12 32.47 -2.02
C ILE A 61 -9.74 33.13 -2.18
N SER A 62 -8.78 32.83 -1.31
CA SER A 62 -7.35 33.20 -1.45
C SER A 62 -6.39 32.39 -0.57
N LYS A 63 -6.88 31.53 0.33
CA LYS A 63 -6.05 30.58 1.12
C LYS A 63 -6.15 29.13 0.62
N SER A 64 -6.64 28.92 -0.59
CA SER A 64 -6.95 27.58 -1.12
C SER A 64 -5.74 26.67 -1.32
N HIS A 65 -4.51 27.19 -1.27
CA HIS A 65 -3.31 26.35 -1.45
C HIS A 65 -2.64 25.94 -0.14
N GLU A 66 -2.64 26.80 0.88
CA GLU A 66 -2.06 26.50 2.20
C GLU A 66 -3.02 25.69 3.07
N THR A 67 -4.31 26.05 3.07
CA THR A 67 -5.34 25.29 3.80
C THR A 67 -5.61 23.93 3.15
N ALA A 68 -5.46 23.82 1.82
CA ALA A 68 -5.47 22.53 1.16
C ALA A 68 -4.29 21.66 1.59
N LEU A 69 -3.09 22.22 1.79
CA LEU A 69 -1.93 21.47 2.30
C LEU A 69 -2.12 21.00 3.76
N GLU A 70 -2.69 21.83 4.62
CA GLU A 70 -2.95 21.46 6.03
C GLU A 70 -4.06 20.41 6.15
N GLN A 71 -5.15 20.57 5.40
CA GLN A 71 -6.20 19.54 5.29
C GLN A 71 -5.68 18.27 4.60
N HIS A 72 -4.72 18.43 3.67
CA HIS A 72 -4.03 17.33 3.03
C HIS A 72 -3.20 16.54 4.04
N ASP A 73 -2.45 17.18 4.94
CA ASP A 73 -1.70 16.51 6.00
C ASP A 73 -2.60 15.79 7.02
N GLU A 74 -3.74 16.38 7.38
CA GLU A 74 -4.69 15.77 8.34
C GLU A 74 -5.44 14.56 7.74
N ILE A 75 -5.94 14.69 6.49
CA ILE A 75 -6.49 13.57 5.73
C ILE A 75 -5.42 12.49 5.56
N THR A 76 -4.20 12.89 5.24
CA THR A 76 -3.07 11.98 5.02
C THR A 76 -2.74 11.20 6.28
N ALA A 77 -2.67 11.83 7.45
CA ALA A 77 -2.44 11.16 8.73
C ALA A 77 -3.57 10.16 9.11
N ASP A 78 -4.84 10.52 8.86
CA ASP A 78 -5.97 9.65 9.13
C ASP A 78 -6.04 8.47 8.13
N ILE A 79 -5.63 8.70 6.87
CA ILE A 79 -5.47 7.69 5.82
C ILE A 79 -4.27 6.78 6.10
N TYR A 80 -3.18 7.27 6.71
CA TYR A 80 -2.08 6.41 7.15
C TYR A 80 -2.55 5.30 8.12
N SER A 81 -3.65 5.51 8.85
CA SER A 81 -4.22 4.45 9.69
C SER A 81 -5.03 3.40 8.90
N ILE A 82 -5.27 3.59 7.60
CA ILE A 82 -5.91 2.60 6.71
C ILE A 82 -4.88 1.79 5.90
N THR A 83 -3.58 1.87 6.21
CA THR A 83 -2.54 0.97 5.68
C THR A 83 -2.84 -0.54 5.80
N PRO A 84 -3.68 -1.04 6.74
CA PRO A 84 -4.07 -2.47 6.75
C PRO A 84 -4.81 -2.96 5.49
N LEU A 85 -5.25 -2.07 4.58
CA LEU A 85 -5.83 -2.44 3.27
C LEU A 85 -4.85 -3.27 2.40
N MET A 86 -3.57 -3.21 2.72
CA MET A 86 -2.46 -3.64 1.86
C MET A 86 -2.02 -5.09 2.07
N THR A 87 -2.35 -5.69 3.20
CA THR A 87 -1.98 -7.08 3.47
C THR A 87 -2.92 -8.03 2.73
N GLY A 88 -2.50 -8.44 1.53
CA GLY A 88 -3.18 -9.47 0.73
C GLY A 88 -4.08 -8.95 -0.40
N SER A 89 -4.28 -7.64 -0.53
CA SER A 89 -5.01 -7.02 -1.65
C SER A 89 -4.04 -6.54 -2.74
N SER A 90 -4.39 -6.72 -4.02
CA SER A 90 -3.66 -6.08 -5.12
C SER A 90 -4.07 -4.60 -5.28
N ILE A 91 -3.19 -3.78 -5.86
CA ILE A 91 -3.51 -2.37 -6.20
C ILE A 91 -4.81 -2.28 -7.03
N ASP A 92 -5.01 -3.21 -7.98
CA ASP A 92 -6.22 -3.25 -8.80
C ASP A 92 -7.49 -3.43 -7.95
N GLN A 93 -7.42 -4.28 -6.92
CA GLN A 93 -8.54 -4.51 -6.01
C GLN A 93 -8.83 -3.27 -5.18
N ILE A 94 -7.80 -2.56 -4.72
CA ILE A 94 -7.95 -1.31 -3.98
C ILE A 94 -8.65 -0.28 -4.85
N VAL A 95 -8.14 -0.01 -6.05
CA VAL A 95 -8.74 0.95 -6.99
C VAL A 95 -10.19 0.57 -7.32
N ALA A 96 -10.47 -0.71 -7.51
CA ALA A 96 -11.84 -1.19 -7.75
C ALA A 96 -12.76 -0.91 -6.56
N GLN A 97 -12.32 -1.15 -5.31
CA GLN A 97 -13.12 -0.88 -4.12
C GLN A 97 -13.48 0.60 -3.98
N TYR A 98 -12.50 1.50 -4.16
CA TYR A 98 -12.74 2.94 -4.15
C TYR A 98 -13.71 3.38 -5.24
N ARG A 99 -13.57 2.81 -6.45
CA ARG A 99 -14.48 3.10 -7.57
C ARG A 99 -15.93 2.70 -7.25
N VAL A 100 -16.12 1.52 -6.68
CA VAL A 100 -17.45 1.01 -6.31
C VAL A 100 -18.04 1.82 -5.16
N LEU A 101 -17.22 2.20 -4.17
CA LEU A 101 -17.63 3.03 -3.04
C LEU A 101 -18.10 4.41 -3.50
N ARG A 102 -17.29 5.08 -4.34
CA ARG A 102 -17.64 6.37 -4.96
C ARG A 102 -18.96 6.28 -5.72
N MET A 103 -19.14 5.23 -6.52
CA MET A 103 -20.38 5.01 -7.26
C MET A 103 -21.58 4.83 -6.32
N SER A 104 -21.42 4.10 -5.22
CA SER A 104 -22.48 3.84 -4.25
C SER A 104 -22.93 5.13 -3.55
N VAL A 105 -21.97 5.96 -3.12
CA VAL A 105 -22.26 7.26 -2.52
C VAL A 105 -23.01 8.16 -3.50
N LEU A 106 -22.46 8.36 -4.70
CA LEU A 106 -23.03 9.29 -5.68
C LEU A 106 -24.40 8.83 -6.17
N MET A 107 -24.60 7.53 -6.44
CA MET A 107 -25.89 7.01 -6.89
C MET A 107 -26.98 7.21 -5.84
N LYS A 108 -26.72 6.93 -4.56
CA LYS A 108 -27.72 7.17 -3.50
C LYS A 108 -27.96 8.64 -3.24
N TRP A 109 -26.92 9.47 -3.32
CA TRP A 109 -27.09 10.90 -3.14
C TRP A 109 -27.91 11.52 -4.29
N LEU A 110 -27.67 11.09 -5.53
CA LEU A 110 -28.44 11.49 -6.71
C LEU A 110 -29.94 11.19 -6.60
N GLN A 111 -30.33 10.15 -5.86
CA GLN A 111 -31.74 9.83 -5.59
C GLN A 111 -32.41 10.82 -4.62
N ARG A 112 -31.62 11.61 -3.88
CA ARG A 112 -32.11 12.56 -2.85
C ARG A 112 -32.05 14.01 -3.30
N ILE A 113 -31.12 14.37 -4.19
CA ILE A 113 -31.04 15.74 -4.71
C ILE A 113 -32.19 16.00 -5.69
N LYS A 114 -32.70 17.24 -5.69
CA LYS A 114 -33.90 17.60 -6.47
C LYS A 114 -33.58 18.41 -7.72
N SER A 115 -32.48 19.15 -7.72
CA SER A 115 -32.11 20.07 -8.81
C SER A 115 -30.63 20.34 -8.64
N GLY A 116 -29.76 19.92 -9.58
CA GLY A 116 -28.30 20.03 -9.49
C GLY A 116 -27.80 21.46 -9.32
N THR A 117 -27.94 21.99 -8.12
CA THR A 117 -27.59 23.35 -7.74
C THR A 117 -26.08 23.52 -7.68
N ASP A 118 -25.58 24.76 -7.77
CA ASP A 118 -24.15 25.04 -7.75
C ASP A 118 -23.43 24.41 -6.55
N PHE A 119 -24.07 24.42 -5.38
CA PHE A 119 -23.49 23.83 -4.17
C PHE A 119 -23.46 22.29 -4.24
N GLU A 120 -24.42 21.65 -4.91
CA GLU A 120 -24.41 20.19 -5.10
C GLU A 120 -23.31 19.79 -6.11
N VAL A 121 -23.14 20.56 -7.18
CA VAL A 121 -22.03 20.34 -8.12
C VAL A 121 -20.68 20.51 -7.41
N GLN A 122 -20.54 21.54 -6.58
CA GLN A 122 -19.33 21.78 -5.81
C GLN A 122 -19.05 20.67 -4.79
N ASP A 123 -20.07 20.21 -4.06
CA ASP A 123 -19.96 19.08 -3.12
C ASP A 123 -19.48 17.81 -3.85
N MET A 124 -20.02 17.53 -5.04
CA MET A 124 -19.60 16.38 -5.86
C MET A 124 -18.14 16.48 -6.32
N LEU A 125 -17.70 17.66 -6.76
CA LEU A 125 -16.31 17.89 -7.18
C LEU A 125 -15.34 17.65 -6.03
N ARG A 126 -15.59 18.26 -4.85
CA ARG A 126 -14.75 18.08 -3.67
C ARG A 126 -14.72 16.64 -3.17
N PHE A 127 -15.84 15.93 -3.27
CA PHE A 127 -15.90 14.51 -2.91
C PHE A 127 -15.02 13.66 -3.83
N ASN A 128 -15.08 13.89 -5.14
CA ASN A 128 -14.23 13.18 -6.10
C ASN A 128 -12.75 13.45 -5.84
N GLU A 129 -12.37 14.71 -5.60
CA GLU A 129 -11.00 15.10 -5.24
C GLU A 129 -10.53 14.39 -3.96
N SER A 130 -11.36 14.37 -2.91
CA SER A 130 -11.03 13.69 -1.65
C SER A 130 -10.83 12.18 -1.84
N VAL A 131 -11.66 11.54 -2.68
CA VAL A 131 -11.54 10.11 -3.01
C VAL A 131 -10.28 9.85 -3.83
N ASP A 132 -10.00 10.66 -4.85
CA ASP A 132 -8.85 10.49 -5.72
C ASP A 132 -7.54 10.69 -4.94
N GLN A 133 -7.50 11.65 -4.01
CA GLN A 133 -6.40 11.84 -3.08
C GLN A 133 -6.21 10.60 -2.18
N ALA A 134 -7.30 10.04 -1.66
CA ALA A 134 -7.21 8.85 -0.82
C ALA A 134 -6.68 7.62 -1.57
N VAL A 135 -7.05 7.48 -2.84
CA VAL A 135 -6.50 6.44 -3.73
C VAL A 135 -5.01 6.66 -3.95
N ALA A 136 -4.59 7.88 -4.33
CA ALA A 136 -3.19 8.20 -4.59
C ALA A 136 -2.31 7.94 -3.36
N GLN A 137 -2.76 8.39 -2.19
CA GLN A 137 -2.04 8.16 -0.93
C GLN A 137 -1.98 6.69 -0.55
N SER A 138 -3.08 5.95 -0.74
CA SER A 138 -3.10 4.51 -0.51
C SER A 138 -2.06 3.81 -1.38
N ILE A 139 -1.99 4.13 -2.68
CA ILE A 139 -1.01 3.54 -3.60
C ILE A 139 0.42 3.88 -3.19
N ALA A 140 0.71 5.14 -2.84
CA ALA A 140 2.03 5.55 -2.38
C ALA A 140 2.48 4.79 -1.12
N CYS A 141 1.58 4.65 -0.14
CA CYS A 141 1.86 3.87 1.07
C CYS A 141 2.09 2.38 0.76
N TYR A 142 1.31 1.80 -0.15
CA TYR A 142 1.50 0.40 -0.57
C TYR A 142 2.88 0.21 -1.20
N SER A 143 3.26 1.06 -2.15
CA SER A 143 4.55 0.98 -2.83
C SER A 143 5.70 1.09 -1.83
N HIS A 144 5.64 2.08 -0.92
CA HIS A 144 6.67 2.24 0.11
C HIS A 144 6.75 1.03 1.05
N ALA A 145 5.62 0.50 1.50
CA ALA A 145 5.58 -0.69 2.35
C ALA A 145 6.12 -1.93 1.62
N ALA A 146 5.81 -2.09 0.34
CA ALA A 146 6.30 -3.19 -0.48
C ALA A 146 7.82 -3.08 -0.70
N GLU A 147 8.35 -1.90 -0.99
CA GLU A 147 9.78 -1.63 -1.10
C GLU A 147 10.51 -1.94 0.20
N GLN A 148 9.98 -1.49 1.33
CA GLN A 148 10.56 -1.76 2.64
C GLN A 148 10.56 -3.26 2.96
N ALA A 149 9.44 -3.95 2.75
CA ALA A 149 9.34 -5.39 2.97
C ALA A 149 10.31 -6.19 2.08
N HIS A 150 10.47 -5.77 0.82
CA HIS A 150 11.44 -6.36 -0.09
C HIS A 150 12.87 -6.11 0.37
N ALA A 151 13.21 -4.89 0.80
CA ALA A 151 14.52 -4.55 1.33
C ALA A 151 14.85 -5.36 2.58
N ASP A 152 13.91 -5.49 3.51
CA ASP A 152 14.05 -6.28 4.74
C ASP A 152 14.23 -7.76 4.44
N PHE A 153 13.41 -8.32 3.53
CA PHE A 153 13.53 -9.71 3.10
C PHE A 153 14.91 -10.01 2.51
N LEU A 154 15.40 -9.15 1.62
CA LEU A 154 16.71 -9.32 0.98
C LEU A 154 17.86 -9.12 1.96
N GLY A 155 17.73 -8.15 2.88
CA GLY A 155 18.71 -7.93 3.95
C GLY A 155 18.86 -9.18 4.83
N ASN A 156 17.74 -9.72 5.30
CA ASN A 156 17.70 -10.92 6.14
C ASN A 156 18.20 -12.15 5.38
N LEU A 157 17.69 -12.40 4.17
CA LEU A 157 18.12 -13.53 3.35
C LEU A 157 19.61 -13.45 3.00
N GLY A 158 20.09 -12.25 2.65
CA GLY A 158 21.49 -12.00 2.34
C GLY A 158 22.41 -12.20 3.54
N HIS A 159 21.96 -11.83 4.74
CA HIS A 159 22.67 -12.07 5.99
C HIS A 159 22.74 -13.57 6.33
N ASP A 160 21.61 -14.26 6.30
CA ASP A 160 21.52 -15.68 6.65
C ASP A 160 22.34 -16.54 5.69
N LEU A 161 22.21 -16.30 4.38
CA LEU A 161 22.98 -17.01 3.37
C LEU A 161 24.48 -16.80 3.56
N ARG A 162 24.94 -15.57 3.81
CA ARG A 162 26.36 -15.30 4.04
C ARG A 162 26.90 -15.97 5.29
N THR A 163 26.12 -15.99 6.36
CA THR A 163 26.49 -16.66 7.62
C THR A 163 26.71 -18.15 7.38
N HIS A 164 25.76 -18.81 6.70
CA HIS A 164 25.88 -20.24 6.38
C HIS A 164 27.01 -20.54 5.40
N LEU A 165 27.16 -19.74 4.34
CA LEU A 165 28.26 -19.89 3.37
C LEU A 165 29.62 -19.67 4.04
N GLY A 166 29.75 -18.68 4.91
CA GLY A 166 30.97 -18.41 5.68
C GLY A 166 31.37 -19.58 6.57
N ALA A 167 30.41 -20.20 7.26
CA ALA A 167 30.65 -21.38 8.09
C ALA A 167 31.14 -22.59 7.26
N ILE A 168 30.54 -22.82 6.08
CA ILE A 168 30.96 -23.89 5.16
C ILE A 168 32.34 -23.58 4.59
N LEU A 169 32.62 -22.34 4.21
CA LEU A 169 33.91 -21.92 3.68
C LEU A 169 35.03 -22.15 4.70
N LEU A 170 34.82 -21.72 5.95
CA LEU A 170 35.77 -21.91 7.05
C LEU A 170 36.03 -23.41 7.31
N SER A 171 35.00 -24.25 7.21
CA SER A 171 35.12 -25.69 7.36
C SER A 171 35.92 -26.33 6.22
N ALA A 172 35.72 -25.88 4.98
CA ALA A 172 36.51 -26.33 3.83
C ALA A 172 37.97 -25.88 3.93
N ASP A 173 38.22 -24.62 4.32
CA ASP A 173 39.56 -24.10 4.56
C ASP A 173 40.28 -24.88 5.66
N PHE A 174 39.60 -25.16 6.78
CA PHE A 174 40.15 -25.96 7.87
C PHE A 174 40.60 -27.35 7.39
N LEU A 175 39.80 -28.02 6.55
CA LEU A 175 40.18 -29.30 5.95
C LEU A 175 41.40 -29.15 5.04
N LEU A 176 41.45 -28.12 4.19
CA LEU A 176 42.57 -27.87 3.27
C LEU A 176 43.88 -27.50 4.01
N PHE A 177 43.80 -26.93 5.20
CA PHE A 177 44.97 -26.60 6.04
C PHE A 177 45.57 -27.82 6.76
N ARG A 178 44.83 -28.91 6.92
CA ARG A 178 45.30 -30.13 7.58
C ARG A 178 46.32 -30.86 6.69
N LYS A 179 47.44 -31.30 7.28
CA LYS A 179 48.53 -31.98 6.56
C LYS A 179 48.30 -33.49 6.34
N ASP A 180 47.30 -34.06 7.00
CA ASP A 180 47.05 -35.50 7.11
C ASP A 180 45.78 -35.96 6.37
N ILE A 181 45.19 -35.12 5.51
CA ILE A 181 43.98 -35.48 4.77
C ILE A 181 44.34 -36.20 3.46
N GLY A 182 43.59 -37.25 3.14
CA GLY A 182 43.79 -38.02 1.90
C GLY A 182 43.42 -37.24 0.64
N ALA A 183 43.98 -37.65 -0.51
CA ALA A 183 43.80 -36.96 -1.80
C ALA A 183 42.33 -36.76 -2.22
N GLU A 184 41.46 -37.75 -1.97
CA GLU A 184 40.03 -37.66 -2.29
C GLU A 184 39.33 -36.58 -1.44
N SER A 185 39.64 -36.51 -0.14
CA SER A 185 39.11 -35.49 0.77
C SER A 185 39.60 -34.09 0.39
N THR A 186 40.86 -33.94 -0.05
CA THR A 186 41.40 -32.69 -0.59
C THR A 186 40.64 -32.23 -1.82
N GLN A 187 40.36 -33.15 -2.74
CA GLN A 187 39.60 -32.81 -3.95
C GLN A 187 38.17 -32.37 -3.61
N ALA A 188 37.51 -33.06 -2.67
CA ALA A 188 36.17 -32.71 -2.22
C ALA A 188 36.14 -31.33 -1.54
N ALA A 189 37.05 -31.06 -0.60
CA ALA A 189 37.15 -29.77 0.09
C ALA A 189 37.43 -28.61 -0.88
N THR A 190 38.31 -28.80 -1.87
CA THR A 190 38.59 -27.80 -2.92
C THR A 190 37.34 -27.47 -3.74
N ARG A 191 36.53 -28.48 -4.08
CA ARG A 191 35.27 -28.28 -4.82
C ARG A 191 34.25 -27.53 -3.96
N ILE A 192 34.09 -27.89 -2.69
CA ILE A 192 33.21 -27.19 -1.74
C ILE A 192 33.61 -25.72 -1.64
N HIS A 193 34.89 -25.44 -1.38
CA HIS A 193 35.41 -24.07 -1.28
C HIS A 193 35.10 -23.24 -2.54
N THR A 194 35.38 -23.79 -3.73
CA THR A 194 35.13 -23.10 -5.00
C THR A 194 33.63 -22.86 -5.24
N SER A 195 32.79 -23.83 -4.87
CA SER A 195 31.34 -23.71 -4.99
C SER A 195 30.77 -22.64 -4.06
N VAL A 196 31.24 -22.60 -2.81
CA VAL A 196 30.80 -21.63 -1.80
C VAL A 196 31.21 -20.21 -2.18
N LYS A 197 32.44 -20.00 -2.68
CA LYS A 197 32.87 -18.68 -3.20
C LYS A 197 31.98 -18.18 -4.33
N ARG A 198 31.66 -19.04 -5.30
CA ARG A 198 30.73 -18.68 -6.38
C ARG A 198 29.34 -18.36 -5.86
N ALA A 199 28.84 -19.12 -4.88
CA ALA A 199 27.54 -18.84 -4.29
C ALA A 199 27.53 -17.48 -3.56
N ASP A 200 28.61 -17.14 -2.85
CA ASP A 200 28.75 -15.84 -2.18
C ASP A 200 28.79 -14.67 -3.19
N GLU A 201 29.51 -14.84 -4.30
CA GLU A 201 29.53 -13.86 -5.41
C GLU A 201 28.13 -13.66 -6.03
N VAL A 202 27.38 -14.74 -6.22
CA VAL A 202 26.00 -14.68 -6.74
C VAL A 202 25.08 -13.96 -5.76
N VAL A 203 25.14 -14.29 -4.46
CA VAL A 203 24.36 -13.60 -3.42
C VAL A 203 24.73 -12.11 -3.37
N GLY A 204 26.02 -11.77 -3.46
CA GLY A 204 26.48 -10.39 -3.54
C GLY A 204 25.95 -9.65 -4.77
N SER A 205 25.98 -10.29 -5.93
CA SER A 205 25.50 -9.72 -7.18
C SER A 205 23.99 -9.48 -7.16
N LEU A 206 23.21 -10.43 -6.62
CA LEU A 206 21.76 -10.32 -6.51
C LEU A 206 21.35 -9.15 -5.61
N LEU A 207 22.02 -8.98 -4.46
CA LEU A 207 21.73 -7.88 -3.55
C LEU A 207 22.07 -6.53 -4.19
N THR A 208 23.25 -6.43 -4.81
CA THR A 208 23.73 -5.19 -5.46
C THR A 208 22.86 -4.78 -6.65
N PHE A 209 22.44 -5.74 -7.48
CA PHE A 209 21.56 -5.49 -8.62
C PHE A 209 20.23 -4.84 -8.19
N GLN A 210 19.68 -5.26 -7.06
CA GLN A 210 18.42 -4.71 -6.56
C GLN A 210 18.60 -3.36 -5.85
N THR A 211 19.69 -3.14 -5.12
CA THR A 211 19.99 -1.81 -4.55
C THR A 211 20.17 -0.75 -5.64
N THR A 212 20.76 -1.12 -6.78
CA THR A 212 20.98 -0.19 -7.90
C THR A 212 19.66 0.22 -8.56
N ARG A 213 18.64 -0.65 -8.58
CA ARG A 213 17.32 -0.33 -9.13
C ARG A 213 16.56 0.71 -8.31
N ALA A 214 16.66 0.64 -6.98
CA ALA A 214 16.02 1.58 -6.05
C ALA A 214 16.59 3.01 -6.13
N VAL A 215 17.83 3.19 -6.59
CA VAL A 215 18.47 4.52 -6.76
C VAL A 215 18.07 5.18 -8.09
N THR A 216 17.52 4.43 -9.03
CA THR A 216 17.25 4.91 -10.40
C THR A 216 15.80 5.31 -10.69
N GLU A 217 14.87 5.18 -9.74
CA GLU A 217 13.51 5.72 -9.89
C GLU A 217 13.48 7.20 -9.45
N PRO A 218 13.14 8.15 -10.35
CA PRO A 218 13.05 9.55 -9.98
C PRO A 218 11.82 9.79 -9.10
N ALA A 219 12.02 10.61 -8.07
CA ALA A 219 10.97 11.13 -7.17
C ALA A 219 9.91 11.95 -7.91
#